data_AF-A0A7S4Q747-F1
#
_entry.id   AF-A0A7S4Q747-F1
#
_cell.length_a   1.000
_cell.length_b   1.000
_cell.length_c   1.000
_cell.angle_alpha   90.00
_cell.angle_beta   90.00
_cell.angle_gamma   90.00
#
_symmetry.space_group_name_H-M   'P 1'
#
loop_
_entity.id
_entity.type
_entity.pdbx_description
1 polymer ?
#
loop_
_entity_poly.entity_id
_entity_poly.type
_entity_poly.pdbx_seq_one_letter_code
_entity_poly.pdbx_strand_id
1 'polypeptide(L)'
;QFVAETQVTVRLLAASKKTGESERAEDDHEEVVKEPDKVGGEDGHGHGSEEAAEGKHDEEEATRVDFVVACMLLGGIMFIMALFLLVNNPDPDIKQHSYMVLSFTVSIFASVLIFHSTTSLLHGFLESSVAIRGREGPVLAVGVAVKLLEALGWYLGLQVVMWRFVGGTDHEGLNDQEEEWTKKIARDASSWCILITHIAAFATISAGRDLQSLLMMGGPAVLSFLPTVLSGAICFGLFRLADYLRSSVQVSTEGHERWHTAAEESENDFAG
;
A
#
# COMPACT_ATOMS: atom_id res chain seq x y z
N GLN A 1 36.27 -20.13 -9.53
CA GLN A 1 35.12 -20.27 -10.46
C GLN A 1 33.91 -19.50 -9.96
N PHE A 2 33.43 -19.74 -8.73
CA PHE A 2 32.28 -19.03 -8.14
C PHE A 2 32.39 -17.49 -8.14
N VAL A 3 33.56 -16.93 -7.77
CA VAL A 3 33.78 -15.46 -7.77
C VAL A 3 33.74 -14.84 -9.18
N ALA A 4 34.07 -15.61 -10.21
CA ALA A 4 34.02 -15.14 -11.59
C ALA A 4 32.57 -15.07 -12.10
N GLU A 5 31.71 -16.01 -11.69
CA GLU A 5 30.29 -15.99 -12.03
C GLU A 5 29.55 -14.85 -11.33
N THR A 6 29.89 -14.55 -10.06
CA THR A 6 29.26 -13.42 -9.33
C THR A 6 29.60 -12.07 -9.97
N GLN A 7 30.82 -11.89 -10.48
CA GLN A 7 31.23 -10.66 -11.16
C GLN A 7 30.50 -10.45 -12.50
N VAL A 8 30.14 -11.52 -13.21
CA VAL A 8 29.41 -11.44 -14.47
C VAL A 8 27.95 -11.05 -14.24
N THR A 9 27.30 -11.61 -13.22
CA THR A 9 25.90 -11.29 -12.88
C THR A 9 25.74 -9.84 -12.41
N VAL A 10 26.69 -9.31 -11.63
CA VAL A 10 26.67 -7.90 -11.19
C VAL A 10 26.85 -6.94 -12.38
N ARG A 11 27.70 -7.29 -13.36
CA ARG A 11 27.87 -6.47 -14.58
C ARG A 11 26.65 -6.51 -15.50
N LEU A 12 25.95 -7.64 -15.58
CA LEU A 12 24.69 -7.76 -16.33
C LEU A 12 23.55 -6.96 -15.70
N LEU A 13 23.44 -6.95 -14.37
CA LEU A 13 22.47 -6.12 -13.65
C LEU A 13 22.77 -4.63 -13.78
N ALA A 14 24.05 -4.23 -13.74
CA ALA A 14 24.45 -2.85 -13.96
C ALA A 14 24.19 -2.38 -15.40
N ALA A 15 24.35 -3.27 -16.39
CA ALA A 15 24.04 -2.97 -17.78
C ALA A 15 22.53 -2.85 -18.03
N SER A 16 21.70 -3.72 -17.43
CA SER A 16 20.24 -3.68 -17.58
C SER A 16 19.61 -2.42 -16.99
N LYS A 17 20.21 -1.85 -15.93
CA LYS A 17 19.71 -0.60 -15.33
C LYS A 17 19.95 0.62 -16.24
N LYS A 18 20.96 0.56 -17.11
CA LYS A 18 21.33 1.67 -18.00
C LYS A 18 20.46 1.76 -19.26
N THR A 19 19.74 0.69 -19.62
CA THR A 19 18.87 0.65 -20.80
C THR A 19 17.41 1.02 -20.51
N GLY A 20 17.02 1.08 -19.23
CA GLY A 20 15.64 1.37 -18.82
C GLY A 20 15.27 2.85 -18.67
N GLU A 21 16.24 3.77 -18.76
CA GLU A 21 16.00 5.22 -18.59
C GLU A 21 15.81 5.98 -19.92
N SER A 22 15.78 5.30 -21.08
CA SER A 22 15.75 5.97 -22.39
C SER A 22 14.40 5.94 -23.13
N GLU A 23 13.33 5.34 -22.58
CA GLU A 23 12.02 5.24 -23.26
C GLU A 23 10.87 5.89 -22.46
N ARG A 24 11.05 7.15 -22.06
CA ARG A 24 9.92 7.99 -21.65
C ARG A 24 10.13 9.46 -22.03
N ALA A 25 10.14 9.71 -23.33
CA ALA A 25 10.06 11.05 -23.91
C ALA A 25 9.10 11.02 -25.12
N GLU A 26 7.82 10.95 -24.81
CA GLU A 26 6.69 11.42 -25.62
C GLU A 26 5.94 12.37 -24.67
N ASP A 27 5.39 13.51 -25.04
CA ASP A 27 5.35 14.32 -26.25
C ASP A 27 4.64 15.57 -25.72
N ASP A 28 5.32 16.70 -25.59
CA ASP A 28 4.66 17.97 -25.25
C ASP A 28 5.32 19.08 -26.05
N HIS A 29 4.64 19.40 -27.14
CA HIS A 29 4.77 20.60 -27.92
C HIS A 29 4.73 21.85 -27.02
N GLU A 30 5.87 22.51 -26.84
CA GLU A 30 5.90 23.89 -26.36
C GLU A 30 6.53 24.80 -27.41
N GLU A 31 5.78 25.84 -27.71
CA GLU A 31 5.94 26.82 -28.77
C GLU A 31 7.22 27.66 -28.55
N VAL A 32 8.20 27.51 -29.44
CA VAL A 32 9.46 28.27 -29.41
C VAL A 32 9.18 29.72 -29.81
N VAL A 33 9.02 30.59 -28.81
CA VAL A 33 9.13 32.04 -28.98
C VAL A 33 10.60 32.39 -29.24
N LYS A 34 10.90 32.68 -30.51
CA LYS A 34 12.13 33.33 -30.97
C LYS A 34 12.10 34.81 -30.63
N GLU A 35 13.13 35.31 -29.96
CA GLU A 35 13.55 36.72 -30.02
C GLU A 35 15.08 36.86 -29.79
N PRO A 36 15.69 37.99 -30.21
CA PRO A 36 16.84 37.95 -31.12
C PRO A 36 18.21 38.28 -30.53
N ASP A 37 19.21 37.99 -31.35
CA ASP A 37 20.62 38.40 -31.29
C ASP A 37 20.86 39.82 -30.76
N LYS A 38 21.80 39.95 -29.81
CA LYS A 38 22.56 41.19 -29.60
C LYS A 38 24.06 40.93 -29.62
N VAL A 39 24.66 41.58 -30.61
CA VAL A 39 26.08 41.66 -30.96
C VAL A 39 26.79 42.71 -30.10
N GLY A 40 27.99 42.37 -29.61
CA GLY A 40 29.17 43.25 -29.66
C GLY A 40 29.62 43.99 -28.39
N GLY A 41 30.93 43.96 -28.11
CA GLY A 41 31.67 45.11 -27.59
C GLY A 41 32.65 44.91 -26.42
N GLU A 42 33.93 44.71 -26.77
CA GLU A 42 35.16 45.33 -26.24
C GLU A 42 35.46 45.46 -24.72
N ASP A 43 36.53 44.76 -24.32
CA ASP A 43 37.76 45.23 -23.67
C ASP A 43 37.73 46.49 -22.77
N GLY A 44 38.01 46.29 -21.48
CA GLY A 44 38.36 47.37 -20.55
C GLY A 44 39.00 46.86 -19.25
N HIS A 45 40.33 46.93 -19.17
CA HIS A 45 41.09 46.78 -17.93
C HIS A 45 40.85 47.97 -16.98
N GLY A 46 40.47 47.69 -15.73
CA GLY A 46 40.33 48.69 -14.66
C GLY A 46 40.64 48.08 -13.30
N HIS A 47 41.71 48.57 -12.68
CA HIS A 47 42.26 48.15 -11.40
C HIS A 47 41.50 48.78 -10.21
N GLY A 48 41.17 47.97 -9.20
CA GLY A 48 41.18 48.33 -7.77
C GLY A 48 40.07 49.24 -7.22
N SER A 49 39.13 48.65 -6.47
CA SER A 49 38.52 49.27 -5.29
C SER A 49 37.94 48.19 -4.37
N GLU A 50 38.35 48.21 -3.11
CA GLU A 50 37.89 47.37 -2.01
C GLU A 50 36.43 47.72 -1.67
N GLU A 51 35.45 46.88 -2.01
CA GLU A 51 34.10 46.96 -1.42
C GLU A 51 33.51 45.56 -1.27
N ALA A 52 32.90 45.34 -0.11
CA ALA A 52 31.97 44.28 0.29
C ALA A 52 32.09 42.94 -0.46
N ALA A 53 32.54 41.92 0.26
CA ALA A 53 32.30 40.52 -0.08
C ALA A 53 30.79 40.22 -0.01
N GLU A 54 30.02 40.75 -0.97
CA GLU A 54 28.76 40.16 -1.40
C GLU A 54 29.12 38.78 -1.95
N GLY A 55 28.88 37.76 -1.14
CA GLY A 55 28.85 36.39 -1.61
C GLY A 55 27.81 36.34 -2.72
N LYS A 56 28.29 36.29 -3.98
CA LYS A 56 27.52 35.83 -5.12
C LYS A 56 27.02 34.43 -4.78
N HIS A 57 25.84 34.37 -4.18
CA HIS A 57 25.03 33.19 -4.22
C HIS A 57 24.69 33.02 -5.69
N ASP A 58 25.36 32.09 -6.34
CA ASP A 58 24.90 31.54 -7.60
C ASP A 58 23.45 31.07 -7.34
N GLU A 59 22.50 31.86 -7.81
CA GLU A 59 21.08 31.53 -7.78
C GLU A 59 20.90 30.32 -8.70
N GLU A 60 21.01 29.11 -8.13
CA GLU A 60 20.62 27.90 -8.82
C GLU A 60 19.17 28.07 -9.28
N GLU A 61 18.97 28.20 -10.59
CA GLU A 61 17.65 28.35 -11.19
C GLU A 61 16.76 27.19 -10.72
N ALA A 62 15.66 27.53 -10.06
CA ALA A 62 14.73 26.54 -9.52
C ALA A 62 14.26 25.61 -10.62
N THR A 63 14.54 24.31 -10.47
CA THR A 63 14.17 23.33 -11.47
C THR A 63 12.67 23.04 -11.41
N ARG A 64 12.11 22.49 -12.50
CA ARG A 64 10.70 22.02 -12.51
C ARG A 64 10.41 21.04 -11.37
N VAL A 65 11.40 20.22 -11.00
CA VAL A 65 11.29 19.28 -9.88
C VAL A 65 11.11 20.02 -8.56
N ASP A 66 11.87 21.10 -8.33
CA ASP A 66 11.77 21.92 -7.12
C ASP A 66 10.40 22.57 -6.97
N PHE A 67 9.84 23.06 -8.07
CA PHE A 67 8.48 23.60 -8.08
C PHE A 67 7.43 22.55 -7.70
N VAL A 68 7.51 21.35 -8.29
CA VAL A 68 6.58 20.25 -7.97
C VAL A 68 6.71 19.82 -6.51
N VAL A 69 7.94 19.69 -6.01
CA VAL A 69 8.19 19.37 -4.60
C VAL A 69 7.63 20.46 -3.68
N ALA A 70 7.84 21.74 -4.00
CA ALA A 70 7.28 22.86 -3.24
C ALA A 70 5.74 22.83 -3.21
N CYS A 71 5.09 22.57 -4.34
CA CYS A 71 3.63 22.42 -4.40
C CYS A 71 3.12 21.22 -3.60
N MET A 72 3.80 20.07 -3.65
CA MET A 72 3.43 18.88 -2.87
C MET A 72 3.57 19.15 -1.36
N LEU A 73 4.65 19.81 -0.94
CA LEU A 73 4.86 20.18 0.47
C LEU A 73 3.80 21.19 0.94
N LEU A 74 3.51 22.22 0.14
CA LEU A 74 2.48 23.22 0.46
C LEU A 74 1.10 22.58 0.57
N GLY A 75 0.75 21.67 -0.36
CA GLY A 75 -0.49 20.89 -0.31
C GLY A 75 -0.59 20.03 0.94
N GLY A 76 0.51 19.39 1.34
CA GLY A 76 0.59 18.61 2.58
C GLY A 76 0.35 19.46 3.84
N ILE A 77 0.96 20.64 3.93
CA ILE A 77 0.76 21.56 5.05
C ILE A 77 -0.70 22.05 5.10
N MET A 78 -1.25 22.48 3.97
CA MET A 78 -2.65 22.92 3.86
C MET A 78 -3.62 21.82 4.28
N PHE A 79 -3.36 20.58 3.87
CA PHE A 79 -4.14 19.41 4.27
C PHE A 79 -4.09 19.15 5.77
N ILE A 80 -2.89 19.18 6.38
CA ILE A 80 -2.72 19.00 7.84
C ILE A 80 -3.42 20.12 8.62
N MET A 81 -3.32 21.37 8.15
CA MET A 81 -4.04 22.50 8.76
C MET A 81 -5.56 22.33 8.65
N ALA A 82 -6.08 21.89 7.50
CA ALA A 82 -7.50 21.59 7.33
C ALA A 82 -7.98 20.47 8.28
N LEU A 83 -7.19 19.40 8.46
CA LEU A 83 -7.48 18.36 9.43
C LEU A 83 -7.54 18.89 10.86
N PHE A 84 -6.63 19.79 11.26
CA PHE A 84 -6.69 20.41 12.59
C PHE A 84 -7.94 21.27 12.79
N LEU A 85 -8.34 22.03 11.77
CA LEU A 85 -9.59 22.79 11.84
C LEU A 85 -10.81 21.88 11.97
N LEU A 86 -10.81 20.74 11.25
CA LEU A 86 -11.90 19.78 11.28
C LEU A 86 -11.99 19.03 12.63
N VAL A 87 -10.86 18.58 13.16
CA VAL A 87 -10.77 17.86 14.44
C VAL A 87 -11.03 18.78 15.64
N ASN A 88 -10.77 20.08 15.50
CA ASN A 88 -11.04 21.10 16.53
C ASN A 88 -12.38 21.84 16.32
N ASN A 89 -13.33 21.26 15.58
CA ASN A 89 -14.65 21.86 15.40
C ASN A 89 -15.40 21.93 16.75
N PRO A 90 -16.12 23.02 17.06
CA PRO A 90 -16.95 23.12 18.26
C PRO A 90 -18.12 22.13 18.29
N ASP A 91 -18.55 21.66 17.12
CA ASP A 91 -19.60 20.64 17.00
C ASP A 91 -19.02 19.24 17.34
N PRO A 92 -19.54 18.58 18.39
CA PRO A 92 -19.05 17.26 18.81
C PRO A 92 -19.27 16.18 17.74
N ASP A 93 -20.32 16.28 16.91
CA ASP A 93 -20.64 15.28 15.90
C ASP A 93 -19.61 15.34 14.76
N ILE A 94 -19.31 16.55 14.28
CA ILE A 94 -18.27 16.78 13.26
C ILE A 94 -16.93 16.25 13.76
N LYS A 95 -16.59 16.53 15.01
CA LYS A 95 -15.35 16.05 15.63
C LYS A 95 -15.28 14.52 15.68
N GLN A 96 -16.35 13.85 16.10
CA GLN A 96 -16.40 12.39 16.15
C GLN A 96 -16.25 11.76 14.76
N HIS A 97 -16.99 12.28 13.76
CA HIS A 97 -16.88 11.81 12.37
C HIS A 97 -15.48 12.05 11.80
N SER A 98 -14.86 13.18 12.13
CA SER A 98 -13.49 13.50 11.71
C SER A 98 -12.48 12.49 12.25
N TYR A 99 -12.58 12.15 13.54
CA TYR A 99 -11.72 11.12 14.13
C TYR A 99 -11.95 9.74 13.53
N MET A 100 -13.20 9.39 13.22
CA MET A 100 -13.52 8.12 12.57
C MET A 100 -12.86 8.03 11.20
N VAL A 101 -13.05 9.03 10.33
CA VAL A 101 -12.45 9.09 8.99
C VAL A 101 -10.93 9.10 9.07
N LEU A 102 -10.36 9.87 10.01
CA LEU A 102 -8.92 9.92 10.22
C LEU A 102 -8.36 8.55 10.64
N SER A 103 -9.00 7.87 11.58
CA SER A 103 -8.59 6.52 12.01
C SER A 103 -8.67 5.52 10.86
N PHE A 104 -9.70 5.56 10.02
CA PHE A 104 -9.81 4.70 8.85
C PHE A 104 -8.69 4.96 7.83
N THR A 105 -8.43 6.24 7.48
CA THR A 105 -7.35 6.58 6.54
C THR A 105 -5.98 6.13 7.06
N VAL A 106 -5.67 6.39 8.33
CA VAL A 106 -4.42 5.93 8.96
C VAL A 106 -4.32 4.41 8.97
N SER A 107 -5.43 3.69 9.23
CA SER A 107 -5.48 2.23 9.22
C SER A 107 -5.20 1.66 7.82
N ILE A 108 -5.78 2.24 6.76
CA ILE A 108 -5.52 1.83 5.38
C ILE A 108 -4.03 2.05 5.03
N PHE A 109 -3.46 3.21 5.37
CA PHE A 109 -2.03 3.46 5.12
C PHE A 109 -1.13 2.50 5.91
N ALA A 110 -1.45 2.25 7.19
CA ALA A 110 -0.72 1.30 8.01
C ALA A 110 -0.80 -0.12 7.43
N SER A 111 -1.97 -0.52 6.95
CA SER A 111 -2.20 -1.79 6.25
C SER A 111 -1.27 -1.94 5.03
N VAL A 112 -1.22 -0.93 4.16
CA VAL A 112 -0.32 -0.91 2.99
C VAL A 112 1.15 -1.05 3.39
N LEU A 113 1.59 -0.32 4.42
CA LEU A 113 2.98 -0.39 4.91
C LEU A 113 3.32 -1.75 5.52
N ILE A 114 2.40 -2.34 6.29
CA ILE A 114 2.56 -3.67 6.86
C ILE A 114 2.63 -4.70 5.73
N PHE A 115 1.72 -4.65 4.76
CA PHE A 115 1.70 -5.54 3.61
C PHE A 115 3.00 -5.47 2.79
N HIS A 116 3.50 -4.27 2.48
CA HIS A 116 4.78 -4.12 1.78
C HIS A 116 5.95 -4.69 2.58
N SER A 117 5.95 -4.46 3.89
CA SER A 117 6.98 -4.99 4.79
C SER A 117 6.94 -6.52 4.84
N THR A 118 5.75 -7.13 4.99
CA THR A 118 5.59 -8.59 5.04
C THR A 118 5.94 -9.23 3.71
N THR A 119 5.51 -8.63 2.59
CA THR A 119 5.83 -9.10 1.25
C THR A 119 7.32 -9.06 0.96
N SER A 120 8.02 -8.01 1.42
CA SER A 120 9.47 -7.86 1.25
C SER A 120 10.24 -8.89 2.07
N LEU A 121 9.83 -9.09 3.33
CA LEU A 121 10.41 -10.12 4.20
C LEU A 121 10.19 -11.53 3.63
N LEU A 122 8.99 -11.82 3.12
CA LEU A 122 8.66 -13.11 2.54
C LEU A 122 9.47 -13.39 1.27
N HIS A 123 9.69 -12.37 0.41
CA HIS A 123 10.57 -12.50 -0.76
C HIS A 123 12.02 -12.79 -0.36
N GLY A 124 12.58 -12.03 0.58
CA GLY A 124 13.95 -12.27 1.06
C GLY A 124 14.12 -13.67 1.67
N PHE A 125 13.10 -14.15 2.38
CA PHE A 125 13.07 -15.51 2.92
C PHE A 125 12.98 -16.58 1.81
N LEU A 126 12.15 -16.34 0.79
CA LEU A 126 11.97 -17.25 -0.34
C LEU A 126 13.25 -17.36 -1.17
N GLU A 127 13.90 -16.23 -1.48
CA GLU A 127 15.18 -16.19 -2.20
C GLU A 127 16.27 -16.95 -1.43
N SER A 128 16.37 -16.71 -0.11
CA SER A 128 17.32 -17.43 0.76
C SER A 128 17.05 -18.93 0.76
N SER A 129 15.78 -19.34 0.79
CA SER A 129 15.37 -20.74 0.78
C SER A 129 15.66 -21.44 -0.56
N VAL A 130 15.46 -20.74 -1.67
CA VAL A 130 15.74 -21.26 -3.02
C VAL A 130 17.24 -21.40 -3.27
N ALA A 131 18.05 -20.42 -2.83
CA ALA A 131 19.50 -20.45 -2.96
C ALA A 131 20.13 -21.70 -2.33
N ILE A 132 19.59 -22.15 -1.18
CA ILE A 132 20.07 -23.36 -0.50
C ILE A 132 19.74 -24.64 -1.28
N ARG A 133 18.65 -24.65 -2.06
CA ARG A 133 18.14 -25.87 -2.70
C ARG A 133 18.69 -26.15 -4.11
N GLY A 134 19.44 -25.22 -4.69
CA GLY A 134 20.18 -25.42 -5.95
C GLY A 134 19.35 -25.95 -7.13
N ARG A 135 18.04 -25.71 -7.14
CA ARG A 135 17.10 -26.31 -8.10
C ARG A 135 16.51 -25.22 -8.98
N GLU A 136 16.88 -25.21 -10.26
CA GLU A 136 16.37 -24.33 -11.32
C GLU A 136 14.91 -24.67 -11.73
N GLY A 137 14.12 -25.26 -10.82
CA GLY A 137 12.77 -25.76 -11.07
C GLY A 137 11.70 -24.66 -11.09
N PRO A 138 10.40 -25.00 -10.89
CA PRO A 138 9.27 -24.08 -11.04
C PRO A 138 9.18 -23.05 -9.90
N VAL A 139 10.19 -22.18 -9.78
CA VAL A 139 10.30 -21.12 -8.76
C VAL A 139 9.07 -20.21 -8.81
N LEU A 140 8.56 -19.94 -10.01
CA LEU A 140 7.38 -19.10 -10.21
C LEU A 140 6.12 -19.71 -9.57
N ALA A 141 5.87 -21.01 -9.78
CA ALA A 141 4.70 -21.68 -9.20
C ALA A 141 4.78 -21.76 -7.67
N VAL A 142 5.98 -21.97 -7.13
CA VAL A 142 6.21 -21.94 -5.67
C VAL A 142 5.98 -20.53 -5.12
N GLY A 143 6.45 -19.49 -5.81
CA GLY A 143 6.22 -18.09 -5.42
C GLY A 143 4.74 -17.74 -5.34
N VAL A 144 3.97 -18.12 -6.37
CA VAL A 144 2.51 -17.91 -6.39
C VAL A 144 1.82 -18.67 -5.24
N ALA A 145 2.20 -19.93 -4.99
CA ALA A 145 1.63 -20.71 -3.89
C ALA A 145 1.93 -20.07 -2.52
N VAL A 146 3.14 -19.57 -2.30
CA VAL A 146 3.53 -18.87 -1.07
C VAL A 146 2.71 -17.58 -0.89
N LYS A 147 2.46 -16.83 -1.97
CA LYS A 147 1.62 -15.62 -1.94
C LYS A 147 0.15 -15.92 -1.65
N LEU A 148 -0.39 -16.99 -2.22
CA LEU A 148 -1.75 -17.46 -1.90
C LEU A 148 -1.88 -17.90 -0.42
N LEU A 149 -0.84 -18.54 0.12
CA LEU A 149 -0.80 -18.90 1.55
C LEU A 149 -0.68 -17.65 2.46
N GLU A 150 0.07 -16.62 2.05
CA GLU A 150 0.11 -15.34 2.75
C GLU A 150 -1.28 -14.69 2.79
N ALA A 151 -1.96 -14.61 1.65
CA ALA A 151 -3.32 -14.08 1.56
C ALA A 151 -4.31 -14.86 2.43
N LEU A 152 -4.28 -16.20 2.37
CA LEU A 152 -5.10 -17.07 3.21
C LEU A 152 -4.80 -16.86 4.71
N GLY A 153 -3.52 -16.73 5.08
CA GLY A 153 -3.11 -16.48 6.46
C GLY A 153 -3.68 -15.17 7.02
N TRP A 154 -3.63 -14.10 6.24
CA TRP A 154 -4.23 -12.81 6.62
C TRP A 154 -5.75 -12.88 6.73
N TYR A 155 -6.42 -13.57 5.81
CA TYR A 155 -7.86 -13.77 5.85
C TYR A 155 -8.29 -14.59 7.09
N LEU A 156 -7.56 -15.66 7.44
CA LEU A 156 -7.81 -16.39 8.68
C LEU A 156 -7.52 -15.54 9.92
N GLY A 157 -6.50 -14.69 9.87
CA GLY A 157 -6.22 -13.70 10.92
C GLY A 157 -7.39 -12.74 11.17
N LEU A 158 -8.05 -12.28 10.11
CA LEU A 158 -9.26 -11.46 10.20
C LEU A 158 -10.36 -12.19 10.97
N GLN A 159 -10.65 -13.45 10.61
CA GLN A 159 -11.67 -14.26 11.29
C GLN A 159 -11.35 -14.47 12.78
N VAL A 160 -10.08 -14.71 13.12
CA VAL A 160 -9.63 -14.84 14.52
C VAL A 160 -9.80 -13.54 15.30
N VAL A 161 -9.48 -12.39 14.69
CA VAL A 161 -9.64 -11.08 15.33
C VAL A 161 -11.12 -10.77 15.57
N MET A 162 -11.98 -10.99 14.57
CA MET A 162 -13.43 -10.81 14.73
C MET A 162 -13.99 -11.71 15.82
N TRP A 163 -13.63 -12.99 15.83
CA TRP A 163 -14.03 -13.90 16.89
C TRP A 163 -13.58 -13.40 18.28
N ARG A 164 -12.34 -12.93 18.41
CA ARG A 164 -11.77 -12.49 19.69
C ARG A 164 -12.45 -11.26 20.27
N PHE A 165 -12.92 -10.35 19.43
CA PHE A 165 -13.56 -9.11 19.86
C PHE A 165 -15.08 -9.23 19.98
N VAL A 166 -15.75 -9.95 19.07
CA VAL A 166 -17.21 -10.02 19.01
C VAL A 166 -17.75 -11.25 19.75
N GLY A 167 -17.10 -12.40 19.60
CA GLY A 167 -17.58 -13.67 20.17
C GLY A 167 -17.34 -13.85 21.68
N GLY A 168 -16.54 -12.98 22.32
CA GLY A 168 -16.13 -13.16 23.71
C GLY A 168 -16.97 -12.44 24.77
N THR A 169 -18.03 -11.72 24.37
CA THR A 169 -18.79 -10.84 25.28
C THR A 169 -20.26 -11.24 25.36
N ASP A 170 -20.55 -12.35 26.03
CA ASP A 170 -21.91 -12.69 26.46
C ASP A 170 -22.25 -11.85 27.68
N HIS A 171 -23.03 -10.79 27.46
CA HIS A 171 -23.39 -9.87 28.52
C HIS A 171 -24.90 -9.62 28.55
N GLU A 172 -25.65 -10.61 29.05
CA GLU A 172 -27.04 -10.40 29.45
C GLU A 172 -27.08 -9.61 30.77
N GLY A 173 -27.69 -8.41 30.77
CA GLY A 173 -28.07 -7.70 32.00
C GLY A 173 -27.29 -6.45 32.38
N LEU A 174 -26.69 -5.75 31.40
CA LEU A 174 -25.74 -4.67 31.66
C LEU A 174 -26.36 -3.30 32.01
N ASN A 175 -25.68 -2.61 32.91
CA ASN A 175 -25.94 -1.24 33.39
C ASN A 175 -25.43 -0.20 32.35
N ASP A 176 -25.88 1.06 32.41
CA ASP A 176 -25.51 2.14 31.45
C ASP A 176 -23.97 2.29 31.25
N GLN A 177 -23.19 2.00 32.30
CA GLN A 177 -21.72 2.06 32.27
C GLN A 177 -21.08 1.01 31.33
N GLU A 178 -21.73 -0.13 31.15
CA GLU A 178 -21.24 -1.21 30.29
C GLU A 178 -21.65 -1.00 28.83
N GLU A 179 -22.70 -0.22 28.55
CA GLU A 179 -23.02 0.23 27.19
C GLU A 179 -21.91 1.13 26.63
N GLU A 180 -21.34 2.03 27.45
CA GLU A 180 -20.21 2.85 27.03
C GLU A 180 -18.94 2.02 26.81
N TRP A 181 -18.71 1.02 27.67
CA TRP A 181 -17.58 0.10 27.53
C TRP A 181 -17.68 -0.76 26.26
N THR A 182 -18.86 -1.30 25.95
CA THR A 182 -19.11 -2.07 24.72
C THR A 182 -18.96 -1.21 23.47
N LYS A 183 -19.44 0.05 23.48
CA LYS A 183 -19.21 1.01 22.38
C LYS A 183 -17.73 1.24 22.13
N LYS A 184 -16.91 1.36 23.18
CA LYS A 184 -15.46 1.53 23.05
C LYS A 184 -14.81 0.29 22.42
N ILE A 185 -15.14 -0.90 22.91
CA ILE A 185 -14.60 -2.16 22.37
C ILE A 185 -15.02 -2.35 20.91
N ALA A 186 -16.26 -2.04 20.55
CA ALA A 186 -16.73 -2.11 19.18
C ALA A 186 -15.93 -1.20 18.24
N ARG A 187 -15.58 0.02 18.69
CA ARG A 187 -14.73 0.95 17.91
C ARG A 187 -13.32 0.40 17.74
N ASP A 188 -12.72 -0.10 18.82
CA ASP A 188 -11.37 -0.66 18.77
C ASP A 188 -11.34 -1.89 17.85
N ALA A 189 -12.32 -2.78 17.98
CA ALA A 189 -12.49 -3.96 17.14
C ALA A 189 -12.66 -3.60 15.66
N SER A 190 -13.52 -2.62 15.36
CA SER A 190 -13.73 -2.13 13.99
C SER A 190 -12.42 -1.64 13.36
N SER A 191 -11.60 -0.88 14.10
CA SER A 191 -10.30 -0.42 13.61
C SER A 191 -9.35 -1.58 13.28
N TRP A 192 -9.29 -2.62 14.11
CA TRP A 192 -8.45 -3.79 13.87
C TRP A 192 -8.97 -4.66 12.71
N CYS A 193 -10.29 -4.79 12.58
CA CYS A 193 -10.90 -5.53 11.48
C CYS A 193 -10.56 -4.84 10.15
N ILE A 194 -10.82 -3.54 10.03
CA ILE A 194 -10.49 -2.75 8.84
C ILE A 194 -9.00 -2.85 8.48
N LEU A 195 -8.12 -2.74 9.48
CA LEU A 195 -6.67 -2.88 9.26
C LEU A 195 -6.34 -4.21 8.59
N ILE A 196 -6.82 -5.32 9.16
CA ILE A 196 -6.48 -6.67 8.69
C ILE A 196 -7.20 -7.02 7.38
N THR A 197 -8.45 -6.59 7.22
CA THR A 197 -9.22 -6.72 5.98
C THR A 197 -8.46 -6.14 4.80
N HIS A 198 -7.93 -4.93 4.93
CA HIS A 198 -7.14 -4.32 3.86
C HIS A 198 -5.80 -5.04 3.64
N ILE A 199 -5.14 -5.55 4.69
CA ILE A 199 -3.90 -6.33 4.52
C ILE A 199 -4.19 -7.60 3.71
N ALA A 200 -5.27 -8.30 4.06
CA ALA A 200 -5.72 -9.50 3.36
C ALA A 200 -6.11 -9.20 1.91
N ALA A 201 -6.80 -8.08 1.66
CA ALA A 201 -7.18 -7.65 0.31
C ALA A 201 -5.93 -7.36 -0.55
N PHE A 202 -4.95 -6.60 -0.04
CA PHE A 202 -3.71 -6.33 -0.77
C PHE A 202 -2.90 -7.60 -1.02
N ALA A 203 -2.85 -8.52 -0.05
CA ALA A 203 -2.21 -9.82 -0.24
C ALA A 203 -2.90 -10.65 -1.33
N THR A 204 -4.23 -10.64 -1.37
CA THR A 204 -5.03 -11.34 -2.38
C THR A 204 -4.83 -10.75 -3.77
N ILE A 205 -4.84 -9.42 -3.91
CA ILE A 205 -4.57 -8.72 -5.17
C ILE A 205 -3.16 -9.05 -5.68
N SER A 206 -2.17 -9.01 -4.79
CA SER A 206 -0.78 -9.35 -5.11
C SER A 206 -0.64 -10.79 -5.61
N ALA A 207 -1.25 -11.75 -4.92
CA ALA A 207 -1.28 -13.14 -5.35
C ALA A 207 -2.01 -13.33 -6.69
N GLY A 208 -3.12 -12.62 -6.91
CA GLY A 208 -3.87 -12.62 -8.17
C GLY A 208 -3.07 -12.08 -9.34
N ARG A 209 -2.32 -10.99 -9.14
CA ARG A 209 -1.41 -10.40 -10.15
C ARG A 209 -0.32 -11.39 -10.56
N ASP A 210 0.31 -12.06 -9.60
CA ASP A 210 1.38 -13.02 -9.89
C ASP A 210 0.82 -14.32 -10.52
N LEU A 211 -0.40 -14.71 -10.17
CA LEU A 211 -1.13 -15.80 -10.83
C LEU A 211 -1.48 -15.44 -12.28
N GLN A 212 -1.88 -14.18 -12.54
CA GLN A 212 -2.13 -13.68 -13.89
C GLN A 212 -0.86 -13.70 -14.73
N SER A 213 0.27 -13.23 -14.20
CA SER A 213 1.53 -13.25 -14.93
C SER A 213 1.97 -14.67 -15.29
N LEU A 214 1.79 -15.64 -14.37
CA LEU A 214 2.04 -17.06 -14.61
C LEU A 214 1.18 -17.63 -15.75
N LEU A 215 -0.11 -17.28 -15.80
CA LEU A 215 -1.04 -17.78 -16.82
C LEU A 215 -0.87 -17.10 -18.19
N MET A 216 -0.41 -15.85 -18.22
CA MET A 216 -0.21 -15.09 -19.46
C MET A 216 1.07 -15.47 -20.21
N MET A 217 2.04 -16.13 -19.56
CA MET A 217 3.27 -16.59 -20.20
C MET A 217 2.99 -17.70 -21.22
N GLY A 218 2.65 -17.32 -22.46
CA GLY A 218 2.50 -18.20 -23.62
C GLY A 218 1.05 -18.47 -24.06
N GLY A 219 0.06 -17.84 -23.44
CA GLY A 219 -1.36 -18.01 -23.78
C GLY A 219 -1.93 -16.93 -24.72
N PRO A 220 -3.07 -17.19 -25.41
CA PRO A 220 -3.81 -16.18 -26.14
C PRO A 220 -4.40 -15.11 -25.20
N ALA A 221 -4.67 -13.90 -25.73
CA ALA A 221 -5.18 -12.77 -24.94
C ALA A 221 -6.46 -13.08 -24.13
N VAL A 222 -7.31 -14.00 -24.61
CA VAL A 222 -8.54 -14.41 -23.90
C VAL A 222 -8.26 -15.07 -22.54
N LEU A 223 -7.08 -15.67 -22.36
CA LEU A 223 -6.67 -16.25 -21.07
C LEU A 223 -6.42 -15.19 -19.98
N SER A 224 -6.37 -13.90 -20.32
CA SER A 224 -6.29 -12.80 -19.33
C SER A 224 -7.52 -12.69 -18.42
N PHE A 225 -8.69 -13.20 -18.85
CA PHE A 225 -9.90 -13.23 -18.02
C PHE A 225 -9.90 -14.40 -17.01
N LEU A 226 -9.13 -15.45 -17.26
CA LEU A 226 -9.11 -16.64 -16.43
C LEU A 226 -8.63 -16.36 -14.99
N PRO A 227 -7.55 -15.59 -14.76
CA PRO A 227 -7.13 -15.19 -13.42
C PRO A 227 -8.24 -14.47 -12.65
N THR A 228 -9.00 -13.57 -13.27
CA THR A 228 -10.10 -12.86 -12.61
C THR A 228 -11.20 -13.81 -12.15
N VAL A 229 -11.62 -14.74 -13.01
CA VAL A 229 -12.62 -15.77 -12.66
C VAL A 229 -12.10 -16.67 -11.55
N LEU A 230 -10.82 -17.06 -11.61
CA LEU A 230 -10.19 -17.90 -10.61
C LEU A 230 -10.05 -17.18 -9.25
N SER A 231 -9.66 -15.91 -9.25
CA SER A 231 -9.65 -15.07 -8.04
C SER A 231 -11.04 -14.94 -7.44
N GLY A 232 -12.08 -14.73 -8.25
CA GLY A 232 -13.47 -14.73 -7.78
C GLY A 232 -13.89 -16.06 -7.15
N ALA A 233 -13.51 -17.19 -7.76
CA ALA A 233 -13.75 -18.51 -7.20
C ALA A 233 -12.99 -18.75 -5.89
N ILE A 234 -11.75 -18.24 -5.78
CA ILE A 234 -10.97 -18.29 -4.53
C ILE A 234 -11.66 -17.47 -3.44
N CYS A 235 -12.06 -16.22 -3.72
CA CYS A 235 -12.79 -15.38 -2.76
C CYS A 235 -14.09 -16.05 -2.31
N PHE A 236 -14.88 -16.61 -3.24
CA PHE A 236 -16.08 -17.37 -2.90
C PHE A 236 -15.77 -18.57 -1.99
N GLY A 237 -14.67 -19.30 -2.27
CA GLY A 237 -14.19 -20.38 -1.41
C GLY A 237 -13.79 -19.91 -0.01
N LEU A 238 -13.14 -18.75 0.09
CA LEU A 238 -12.78 -18.12 1.37
C LEU A 238 -14.01 -17.74 2.19
N PHE A 239 -15.04 -17.14 1.56
CA PHE A 239 -16.29 -16.81 2.24
C PHE A 239 -17.03 -18.04 2.74
N ARG A 240 -17.05 -19.13 1.95
CA ARG A 240 -17.60 -20.41 2.41
C ARG A 240 -16.82 -21.02 3.57
N LEU A 241 -15.49 -20.88 3.55
CA LEU A 241 -14.65 -21.30 4.66
C LEU A 241 -14.94 -20.47 5.92
N ALA A 242 -15.13 -19.16 5.78
CA ALA A 242 -15.51 -18.29 6.90
C ALA A 242 -16.89 -18.63 7.46
N ASP A 243 -17.91 -18.85 6.63
CA ASP A 243 -19.22 -19.32 7.06
C ASP A 243 -19.10 -20.62 7.87
N TYR A 244 -18.30 -21.57 7.37
CA TYR A 244 -18.06 -22.83 8.05
C TYR A 244 -17.38 -22.62 9.42
N LEU A 245 -16.33 -21.79 9.48
CA LEU A 245 -15.64 -21.44 10.72
C LEU A 245 -16.59 -20.76 11.71
N ARG A 246 -17.41 -19.81 11.26
CA ARG A 246 -18.42 -19.10 12.08
C ARG A 246 -19.44 -20.08 12.65
N SER A 247 -20.00 -20.96 11.81
CA SER A 247 -20.98 -21.97 12.25
C SER A 247 -20.43 -23.01 13.23
N SER A 248 -19.11 -23.20 13.24
CA SER A 248 -18.45 -24.16 14.14
C SER A 248 -18.28 -23.62 15.56
N VAL A 249 -18.39 -22.31 15.77
CA VAL A 249 -18.18 -21.67 17.07
C VAL A 249 -19.53 -21.49 17.77
N GLN A 250 -19.64 -22.00 19.00
CA GLN A 250 -20.80 -21.77 19.85
C GLN A 250 -20.70 -20.38 20.49
N VAL A 251 -21.52 -19.44 20.03
CA VAL A 251 -21.68 -18.09 20.59
C VAL A 251 -23.16 -17.90 20.95
N SER A 252 -23.47 -17.03 21.91
CA SER A 252 -24.86 -16.60 22.14
C SER A 252 -25.51 -16.08 20.85
N THR A 253 -26.85 -16.15 20.78
CA THR A 253 -27.60 -15.71 19.59
C THR A 253 -27.31 -14.25 19.22
N GLU A 254 -27.21 -13.37 20.22
CA GLU A 254 -26.92 -11.94 20.02
C GLU A 254 -25.46 -11.72 19.58
N GLY A 255 -24.50 -12.41 20.21
CA GLY A 255 -23.10 -12.34 19.79
C GLY A 255 -22.89 -12.88 18.38
N HIS A 256 -23.64 -13.91 17.99
CA HIS A 256 -23.63 -14.46 16.64
C HIS A 256 -24.15 -13.45 15.60
N GLU A 257 -25.23 -12.72 15.88
CA GLU A 257 -25.75 -11.68 14.95
C GLU A 257 -24.77 -10.52 14.78
N ARG A 258 -24.14 -10.08 15.87
CA ARG A 258 -23.09 -9.04 15.82
C ARG A 258 -21.87 -9.51 15.02
N TRP A 259 -21.43 -10.74 15.24
CA TRP A 259 -20.29 -11.29 14.50
C TRP A 259 -20.62 -11.45 13.02
N HIS A 260 -21.81 -11.95 12.70
CA HIS A 260 -22.26 -12.07 11.32
C HIS A 260 -22.26 -10.72 10.60
N THR A 261 -22.84 -9.69 11.22
CA THR A 261 -22.89 -8.33 10.64
C THR A 261 -21.49 -7.76 10.43
N ALA A 262 -20.61 -7.86 11.43
CA ALA A 262 -19.24 -7.34 11.33
C ALA A 262 -18.38 -8.11 10.30
N ALA A 263 -18.60 -9.43 10.20
CA ALA A 263 -17.94 -10.26 9.20
C ALA A 263 -18.43 -9.93 7.79
N GLU A 264 -19.73 -9.73 7.59
CA GLU A 264 -20.30 -9.34 6.31
C GLU A 264 -19.79 -7.97 5.83
N GLU A 265 -19.72 -6.98 6.73
CA GLU A 265 -19.12 -5.67 6.42
C GLU A 265 -17.64 -5.80 6.03
N SER A 266 -16.87 -6.57 6.80
CA SER A 266 -15.45 -6.80 6.52
C SER A 266 -15.21 -7.62 5.24
N GLU A 267 -16.08 -8.58 4.93
CA GLU A 267 -16.01 -9.42 3.73
C GLU A 267 -16.38 -8.61 2.48
N ASN A 268 -17.33 -7.67 2.59
CA ASN A 268 -17.63 -6.71 1.53
C ASN A 268 -16.43 -5.78 1.27
N ASP A 269 -15.83 -5.21 2.32
CA ASP A 269 -14.62 -4.37 2.20
C ASP A 269 -13.43 -5.15 1.61
N PHE A 270 -13.33 -6.46 1.91
CA PHE A 270 -12.33 -7.34 1.32
C PHE A 270 -12.56 -7.58 -0.18
N ALA A 271 -13.82 -7.73 -0.59
CA ALA A 271 -14.19 -7.97 -1.98
C ALA A 271 -14.02 -6.72 -2.87
N GLY A 272 -14.16 -5.53 -2.29
CA GLY A 272 -14.17 -4.24 -3.00
C GLY A 272 -15.52 -3.94 -3.65
#